data_AF-A0A7I8L720-F1
#
_entry.id   AF-A0A7I8L720-F1
#
_cell.length_a   1.000
_cell.length_b   1.000
_cell.length_c   1.000
_cell.angle_alpha   90.00
_cell.angle_beta   90.00
_cell.angle_gamma   90.00
#
_symmetry.space_group_name_H-M   'P 1'
#
loop_
_entity.id
_entity.type
_entity.pdbx_description
1 polymer ?
#
loop_
_entity_poly.entity_id
_entity_poly.type
_entity_poly.pdbx_seq_one_letter_code
_entity_poly.pdbx_strand_id
1 'polypeptide(L)'
;MQPRRKALVFAALFPTLIALSGAEDTLFPGDPLKDDSSLISSDGSFKLGFFTPGKSKFRFLGIWYNQIPVQTVVWVANRDSPLPDRTGVLSISINGSLSLSDSKGVVYWSTPSTRLAGPVAKLLDDANFFVAGAGGGGNAWQSFDHPTDTLLPGMKLWVDRRTGFTRNFTSWKSDDDPGTGDSTLFLNPNGVPQMILVQGSKRVWSSGLWVGKEFSGIPEKRSYEDFNFSVISNDDEAYYQFTTRDKTVLSRLVVQSKGMLQRLIWIKEKGTWNVYYFAPKEPCDAFGHCGIFGICDPNESPTCSCLQGFEPRLQDNWNLRDWNDGCRRRTPVDCKNNTDGFVLVANAKLPDTSVEVVIYNMGTDECREECLRNCSCAAYTTDVSIEGGGSRCILWNGVLTDLRVFDNGGQDLFVRLARADLCTSGETYFQPV
;
A
#
# COMPACT_ATOMS: atom_id res chain seq x y z
N MET A 1 -8.13 -49.82 81.55
CA MET A 1 -9.01 -50.17 80.41
C MET A 1 -9.56 -48.88 79.81
N GLN A 2 -9.65 -48.85 78.48
CA GLN A 2 -10.06 -47.77 77.55
C GLN A 2 -9.02 -46.70 77.17
N PRO A 3 -8.51 -46.73 75.92
CA PRO A 3 -7.81 -45.60 75.30
C PRO A 3 -8.83 -44.69 74.60
N ARG A 4 -8.74 -43.37 74.82
CA ARG A 4 -9.49 -42.38 74.04
C ARG A 4 -8.86 -42.23 72.65
N ARG A 5 -9.56 -42.70 71.62
CA ARG A 5 -9.23 -42.47 70.21
C ARG A 5 -9.41 -40.98 69.88
N LYS A 6 -8.35 -40.31 69.42
CA LYS A 6 -8.45 -39.01 68.75
C LYS A 6 -8.92 -39.27 67.32
N ALA A 7 -10.06 -38.72 66.93
CA ALA A 7 -10.51 -38.72 65.54
C ALA A 7 -9.76 -37.63 64.77
N LEU A 8 -8.96 -38.02 63.76
CA LEU A 8 -8.43 -37.10 62.75
C LEU A 8 -9.55 -36.83 61.74
N VAL A 9 -9.99 -35.58 61.63
CA VAL A 9 -10.85 -35.13 60.52
C VAL A 9 -9.94 -34.80 59.35
N PHE A 10 -9.94 -35.64 58.31
CA PHE A 10 -9.31 -35.31 57.03
C PHE A 10 -10.25 -34.37 56.26
N ALA A 11 -9.88 -33.09 56.18
CA ALA A 11 -10.50 -32.14 55.27
C ALA A 11 -10.06 -32.50 53.84
N ALA A 12 -10.99 -33.04 53.04
CA ALA A 12 -10.77 -33.28 51.62
C ALA A 12 -10.76 -31.93 50.88
N LEU A 13 -9.56 -31.44 50.57
CA LEU A 13 -9.35 -30.36 49.60
C LEU A 13 -9.70 -30.89 48.21
N PHE A 14 -10.91 -30.58 47.74
CA PHE A 14 -11.24 -30.71 46.32
C PHE A 14 -10.40 -29.70 45.54
N PRO A 15 -9.55 -30.12 44.58
CA PRO A 15 -8.89 -29.18 43.71
C PRO A 15 -9.97 -28.55 42.83
N THR A 16 -10.28 -27.27 43.08
CA THR A 16 -10.97 -26.43 42.11
C THR A 16 -10.10 -26.40 40.85
N LEU A 17 -10.54 -27.12 39.82
CA LEU A 17 -10.11 -26.92 38.44
C LEU A 17 -10.42 -25.46 38.09
N ILE A 18 -9.43 -24.59 38.27
CA ILE A 18 -9.41 -23.31 37.56
C ILE A 18 -9.25 -23.72 36.09
N ALA A 19 -10.35 -23.72 35.35
CA ALA A 19 -10.29 -23.74 33.90
C ALA A 19 -9.47 -22.51 33.52
N LEU A 20 -8.21 -22.72 33.17
CA LEU A 20 -7.45 -21.78 32.36
C LEU A 20 -8.27 -21.65 31.07
N SER A 21 -9.07 -20.59 30.97
CA SER A 21 -9.64 -20.15 29.71
C SER A 21 -8.45 -19.88 28.80
N GLY A 22 -8.08 -20.89 28.01
CA GLY A 22 -7.15 -20.70 26.90
C GLY A 22 -7.74 -19.65 25.99
N ALA A 23 -6.87 -18.84 25.38
CA ALA A 23 -7.28 -17.96 24.29
C ALA A 23 -7.98 -18.82 23.22
N GLU A 24 -9.28 -18.58 23.01
CA GLU A 24 -10.01 -19.18 21.90
C GLU A 24 -9.69 -18.37 20.65
N ASP A 25 -8.89 -18.94 19.75
CA ASP A 25 -8.55 -18.37 18.45
C ASP A 25 -9.56 -18.79 17.36
N THR A 26 -10.49 -19.67 17.70
CA THR A 26 -11.36 -20.39 16.76
C THR A 26 -12.84 -20.27 17.14
N LEU A 27 -13.66 -19.97 16.14
CA LEU A 27 -15.12 -19.92 16.21
C LEU A 27 -15.72 -21.17 15.56
N PHE A 28 -16.61 -21.84 16.28
CA PHE A 28 -17.26 -23.08 15.84
C PHE A 28 -18.73 -22.85 15.48
N PRO A 29 -19.31 -23.64 14.55
CA PRO A 29 -20.75 -23.62 14.31
C PRO A 29 -21.52 -23.99 15.58
N GLY A 30 -22.48 -23.14 15.97
CA GLY A 30 -23.27 -23.31 17.20
C GLY A 30 -22.74 -22.55 18.42
N ASP A 31 -21.49 -22.07 18.36
CA ASP A 31 -20.83 -21.33 19.45
C ASP A 31 -20.51 -19.89 18.99
N PRO A 32 -21.50 -18.98 18.96
CA PRO A 32 -21.31 -17.65 18.41
C PRO A 32 -20.54 -16.71 19.33
N LEU A 33 -19.81 -15.76 18.73
CA LEU A 33 -19.11 -14.71 19.45
C LEU A 33 -20.06 -13.53 19.71
N LYS A 34 -20.31 -13.24 20.99
CA LYS A 34 -21.15 -12.12 21.45
C LYS A 34 -20.33 -10.85 21.69
N ASP A 35 -21.02 -9.71 21.84
CA ASP A 35 -20.41 -8.37 22.00
C ASP A 35 -19.35 -8.26 23.11
N ASP A 36 -19.55 -8.97 24.21
CA ASP A 36 -18.68 -8.99 25.39
C ASP A 36 -17.54 -10.02 25.31
N SER A 37 -17.53 -10.85 24.27
CA SER A 37 -16.52 -11.88 24.02
C SER A 37 -15.53 -11.46 22.93
N SER A 38 -14.42 -12.20 22.82
CA SER A 38 -13.43 -11.98 21.78
C SER A 38 -12.67 -13.25 21.42
N LEU A 39 -12.18 -13.32 20.19
CA LEU A 39 -11.13 -14.27 19.81
C LEU A 39 -9.77 -13.62 19.98
N ILE A 40 -8.78 -14.39 20.43
CA ILE A 40 -7.40 -13.93 20.60
C ILE A 40 -6.52 -14.89 19.79
N SER A 41 -5.59 -14.37 18.98
CA SER A 41 -4.66 -15.19 18.19
C SER A 41 -3.84 -16.11 19.10
N SER A 42 -3.31 -17.22 18.57
CA SER A 42 -2.63 -18.24 19.36
C SER A 42 -1.45 -17.67 20.16
N ASP A 43 -0.73 -16.69 19.60
CA ASP A 43 0.39 -15.99 20.25
C ASP A 43 -0.03 -14.77 21.10
N GLY A 44 -1.33 -14.43 21.10
CA GLY A 44 -1.87 -13.28 21.80
C GLY A 44 -1.56 -11.92 21.18
N SER A 45 -1.02 -11.86 19.95
CA SER A 45 -0.69 -10.62 19.24
C SER A 45 -1.92 -9.84 18.79
N PHE A 46 -2.96 -10.54 18.31
CA PHE A 46 -4.18 -9.94 17.76
C PHE A 46 -5.44 -10.39 18.49
N LYS A 47 -6.43 -9.51 18.47
CA LYS A 47 -7.75 -9.72 19.06
C LYS A 47 -8.82 -9.35 18.06
N LEU A 48 -9.80 -10.23 17.89
CA LEU A 48 -11.03 -9.98 17.14
C LEU A 48 -12.19 -9.81 18.13
N GLY A 49 -12.98 -8.76 17.97
CA GLY A 49 -14.15 -8.52 18.81
C GLY A 49 -14.91 -7.26 18.45
N PHE A 50 -15.84 -6.88 19.33
CA PHE A 50 -16.70 -5.73 19.11
C PHE A 50 -16.12 -4.46 19.73
N PHE A 51 -16.16 -3.36 18.99
CA PHE A 51 -15.62 -2.06 19.42
C PHE A 51 -16.49 -0.88 18.97
N THR A 52 -16.27 0.27 19.61
CA THR A 52 -16.90 1.55 19.28
C THR A 52 -15.78 2.58 19.15
N PRO A 53 -15.50 3.10 17.94
CA PRO A 53 -14.40 4.04 17.74
C PRO A 53 -14.75 5.41 18.31
N GLY A 54 -13.85 5.96 19.12
CA GLY A 54 -13.93 7.32 19.66
C GLY A 54 -15.31 7.73 20.16
N LYS A 55 -15.95 8.69 19.47
CA LYS A 55 -17.28 9.24 19.81
C LYS A 55 -18.43 8.61 19.04
N SER A 56 -18.19 7.54 18.29
CA SER A 56 -19.24 6.83 17.56
C SER A 56 -20.35 6.36 18.50
N LYS A 57 -21.59 6.37 18.00
CA LYS A 57 -22.73 5.74 18.66
C LYS A 57 -22.98 4.31 18.18
N PHE A 58 -22.20 3.89 17.19
CA PHE A 58 -22.36 2.61 16.52
C PHE A 58 -21.38 1.57 17.04
N ARG A 59 -21.67 0.31 16.72
CA ARG A 59 -20.87 -0.84 17.11
C ARG A 59 -20.36 -1.56 15.87
N PHE A 60 -19.11 -1.99 15.94
CA PHE A 60 -18.40 -2.62 14.83
C PHE A 60 -17.69 -3.87 15.30
N LEU A 61 -17.54 -4.84 14.41
CA LEU A 61 -16.66 -5.98 14.58
C LEU A 61 -15.32 -5.66 13.90
N GLY A 62 -14.22 -5.83 14.61
CA GLY A 62 -12.89 -5.56 14.05
C GLY A 62 -11.79 -6.39 14.67
N ILE A 63 -10.59 -6.24 14.10
CA ILE A 63 -9.35 -6.85 14.58
C ILE A 63 -8.40 -5.73 14.99
N TRP A 64 -7.73 -5.88 16.12
CA TRP A 64 -6.72 -4.94 16.61
C TRP A 64 -5.56 -5.66 17.30
N TYR A 65 -4.45 -4.94 17.50
CA TYR A 65 -3.34 -5.43 18.30
C TYR A 65 -3.77 -5.60 19.76
N ASN A 66 -3.67 -6.81 20.31
CA ASN A 66 -4.13 -7.13 21.65
C ASN A 66 -3.17 -6.62 22.74
N GLN A 67 -1.87 -6.59 22.45
CA GLN A 67 -0.82 -6.20 23.40
C GLN A 67 -0.54 -4.70 23.41
N ILE A 68 -1.21 -3.92 22.55
CA ILE A 68 -1.04 -2.47 22.47
C ILE A 68 -2.14 -1.80 23.33
N PRO A 69 -1.78 -0.95 24.33
CA PRO A 69 -2.77 -0.32 25.21
C PRO A 69 -3.75 0.60 24.49
N VAL A 70 -3.28 1.29 23.44
CA VAL A 70 -4.12 2.14 22.59
C VAL A 70 -4.78 1.25 21.54
N GLN A 71 -6.12 1.16 21.57
CA GLN A 71 -6.87 0.32 20.65
C GLN A 71 -6.56 0.70 19.19
N THR A 72 -5.76 -0.14 18.53
CA THR A 72 -5.27 0.09 17.17
C THR A 72 -5.93 -0.93 16.25
N VAL A 73 -7.08 -0.54 15.69
CA VAL A 73 -7.86 -1.37 14.76
C VAL A 73 -7.15 -1.43 13.41
N VAL A 74 -7.05 -2.63 12.84
CA VAL A 74 -6.37 -2.93 11.57
C VAL A 74 -7.33 -3.52 10.53
N TRP A 75 -8.51 -3.95 10.95
CA TRP A 75 -9.55 -4.48 10.08
C TRP A 75 -10.94 -4.31 10.70
N VAL A 76 -11.96 -4.08 9.87
CA VAL A 76 -13.36 -3.88 10.28
C VAL A 76 -14.29 -4.62 9.32
N ALA A 77 -15.14 -5.51 9.83
CA ALA A 77 -16.03 -6.32 9.00
C ALA A 77 -17.19 -5.50 8.42
N ASN A 78 -17.94 -4.84 9.30
CA ASN A 78 -19.21 -4.17 8.98
C ASN A 78 -19.05 -2.65 8.91
N ARG A 79 -17.97 -2.19 8.28
CA ARG A 79 -17.58 -0.76 8.27
C ARG A 79 -18.66 0.17 7.73
N ASP A 80 -19.43 -0.28 6.72
CA ASP A 80 -20.50 0.50 6.09
C ASP A 80 -21.91 0.11 6.56
N SER A 81 -22.02 -0.93 7.39
CA SER A 81 -23.28 -1.43 7.97
C SER A 81 -23.14 -1.58 9.49
N PRO A 82 -23.00 -0.46 10.24
CA PRO A 82 -22.82 -0.49 11.68
C PRO A 82 -24.00 -1.14 12.43
N LEU A 83 -23.69 -1.80 13.54
CA LEU A 83 -24.69 -2.23 14.52
C LEU A 83 -25.17 -1.01 15.34
N PRO A 84 -26.47 -0.93 15.67
CA PRO A 84 -27.04 0.21 16.39
C PRO A 84 -26.72 0.22 17.89
N ASP A 85 -26.36 -0.94 18.45
CA ASP A 85 -26.15 -1.14 19.89
C ASP A 85 -25.16 -2.30 20.17
N ARG A 86 -25.03 -2.66 21.45
CA ARG A 86 -24.14 -3.74 21.94
C ARG A 86 -24.82 -5.11 21.95
N THR A 87 -25.58 -5.43 20.91
CA THR A 87 -26.25 -6.73 20.77
C THR A 87 -25.69 -7.59 19.65
N GLY A 88 -24.48 -7.26 19.19
CA GLY A 88 -23.82 -7.94 18.09
C GLY A 88 -23.51 -9.41 18.38
N VAL A 89 -23.72 -10.25 17.36
CA VAL A 89 -23.44 -11.68 17.37
C VAL A 89 -22.78 -12.06 16.05
N LEU A 90 -21.53 -12.53 16.11
CA LEU A 90 -20.82 -13.13 14.98
C LEU A 90 -20.97 -14.65 15.05
N SER A 91 -21.48 -15.26 13.98
CA SER A 91 -21.67 -16.70 13.87
C SER A 91 -21.08 -17.24 12.57
N ILE A 92 -20.56 -18.48 12.62
CA ILE A 92 -20.28 -19.29 11.44
C ILE A 92 -21.37 -20.37 11.28
N SER A 93 -21.88 -20.54 10.06
CA SER A 93 -22.88 -21.57 9.77
C SER A 93 -22.24 -22.91 9.39
N ILE A 94 -23.04 -23.98 9.35
CA ILE A 94 -22.58 -25.31 8.90
C ILE A 94 -22.12 -25.34 7.43
N ASN A 95 -22.50 -24.34 6.62
CA ASN A 95 -22.06 -24.20 5.23
C ASN A 95 -20.83 -23.28 5.09
N GLY A 96 -20.32 -22.79 6.22
CA GLY A 96 -19.12 -21.98 6.36
C GLY A 96 -19.27 -20.50 6.00
N SER A 97 -20.50 -20.00 5.85
CA SER A 97 -20.77 -18.57 5.77
C SER A 97 -20.62 -17.92 7.14
N LEU A 98 -19.94 -16.78 7.22
CA LEU A 98 -19.94 -15.91 8.39
C LEU A 98 -21.14 -14.96 8.32
N SER A 99 -21.70 -14.63 9.48
CA SER A 99 -22.78 -13.65 9.61
C SER A 99 -22.62 -12.84 10.88
N LEU A 100 -22.75 -11.52 10.74
CA LEU A 100 -22.83 -10.56 11.84
C LEU A 100 -24.27 -10.07 11.93
N SER A 101 -24.90 -10.31 13.08
CA SER A 101 -26.30 -9.96 13.31
C SER A 101 -26.50 -9.29 14.67
N ASP A 102 -27.65 -8.63 14.84
CA ASP A 102 -28.10 -8.15 16.15
C ASP A 102 -28.87 -9.26 16.93
N SER A 103 -29.28 -8.94 18.16
CA SER A 103 -30.08 -9.86 19.00
C SER A 103 -31.46 -10.22 18.43
N LYS A 104 -31.94 -9.49 17.42
CA LYS A 104 -33.22 -9.74 16.74
C LYS A 104 -33.04 -10.57 15.47
N GLY A 105 -31.80 -10.90 15.11
CA GLY A 105 -31.47 -11.67 13.91
C GLY A 105 -31.36 -10.83 12.63
N VAL A 106 -31.33 -9.49 12.73
CA VAL A 106 -31.07 -8.62 11.58
C VAL A 106 -29.60 -8.75 11.20
N VAL A 107 -29.32 -9.11 9.95
CA VAL A 107 -27.95 -9.30 9.44
C VAL A 107 -27.39 -7.99 8.90
N TYR A 108 -26.21 -7.61 9.37
CA TYR A 108 -25.51 -6.38 8.98
C TYR A 108 -24.31 -6.66 8.06
N TRP A 109 -23.72 -7.85 8.15
CA TRP A 109 -22.60 -8.27 7.31
C TRP A 109 -22.57 -9.79 7.20
N SER A 110 -22.14 -10.32 6.05
CA SER A 110 -22.00 -11.75 5.83
C SER A 110 -21.01 -12.08 4.72
N THR A 111 -20.49 -13.31 4.72
CA THR A 111 -19.64 -13.82 3.65
C THR A 111 -20.36 -14.89 2.82
N PRO A 112 -19.93 -15.13 1.57
CA PRO A 112 -20.42 -16.27 0.79
C PRO A 112 -20.18 -17.61 1.50
N SER A 113 -21.05 -18.60 1.22
CA SER A 113 -20.83 -19.97 1.71
C SER A 113 -19.59 -20.59 1.07
N THR A 114 -18.75 -21.18 1.92
CA THR A 114 -17.50 -21.84 1.51
C THR A 114 -17.69 -23.30 1.09
N ARG A 115 -18.84 -23.90 1.43
CA ARG A 115 -19.19 -25.32 1.16
C ARG A 115 -18.18 -26.33 1.72
N LEU A 116 -17.36 -25.90 2.68
CA LEU A 116 -16.40 -26.76 3.37
C LEU A 116 -17.11 -27.71 4.35
N ALA A 117 -16.57 -28.91 4.52
CA ALA A 117 -17.05 -29.85 5.52
C ALA A 117 -16.48 -29.52 6.91
N GLY A 118 -17.36 -29.37 7.90
CA GLY A 118 -16.98 -28.98 9.26
C GLY A 118 -16.22 -27.65 9.31
N PRO A 119 -16.82 -26.55 8.81
CA PRO A 119 -16.12 -25.28 8.71
C PRO A 119 -15.93 -24.64 10.08
N VAL A 120 -14.76 -24.03 10.28
CA VAL A 120 -14.43 -23.20 11.46
C VAL A 120 -13.86 -21.87 10.98
N ALA A 121 -14.04 -20.81 11.77
CA ALA A 121 -13.39 -19.53 11.52
C ALA A 121 -12.26 -19.34 12.52
N LYS A 122 -11.07 -18.95 12.07
CA LYS A 122 -9.90 -18.85 12.93
C LYS A 122 -9.17 -17.53 12.74
N LEU A 123 -8.73 -16.92 13.84
CA LEU A 123 -7.85 -15.75 13.85
C LEU A 123 -6.39 -16.20 13.93
N LEU A 124 -5.59 -15.84 12.95
CA LEU A 124 -4.16 -16.15 12.90
C LEU A 124 -3.30 -15.05 13.57
N ASP A 125 -2.06 -15.41 13.87
CA ASP A 125 -1.04 -14.55 14.51
C ASP A 125 -0.59 -13.39 13.60
N ASP A 126 -0.93 -13.41 12.31
CA ASP A 126 -0.72 -12.31 11.36
C ASP A 126 -1.95 -11.39 11.22
N ALA A 127 -2.98 -11.60 12.04
CA ALA A 127 -4.30 -10.94 11.99
C ALA A 127 -5.22 -11.40 10.86
N ASN A 128 -4.84 -12.42 10.07
CA ASN A 128 -5.75 -12.96 9.07
C ASN A 128 -6.85 -13.77 9.75
N PHE A 129 -8.10 -13.35 9.55
CA PHE A 129 -9.29 -14.07 10.01
C PHE A 129 -9.86 -14.83 8.83
N PHE A 130 -9.86 -16.16 8.89
CA PHE A 130 -10.15 -16.99 7.74
C PHE A 130 -11.07 -18.16 8.10
N VAL A 131 -11.73 -18.72 7.09
CA VAL A 131 -12.59 -19.89 7.20
C VAL A 131 -11.89 -21.11 6.59
N ALA A 132 -11.78 -22.18 7.39
CA ALA A 132 -11.14 -23.44 7.03
C ALA A 132 -12.07 -24.64 7.29
N GLY A 133 -11.84 -25.75 6.59
CA GLY A 133 -12.53 -27.02 6.84
C GLY A 133 -11.83 -27.87 7.90
N ALA A 134 -12.55 -28.83 8.49
CA ALA A 134 -12.04 -29.69 9.58
C ALA A 134 -10.76 -30.49 9.24
N GLY A 135 -10.49 -30.72 7.96
CA GLY A 135 -9.28 -31.42 7.48
C GLY A 135 -8.07 -30.53 7.20
N GLY A 136 -8.12 -29.23 7.54
CA GLY A 136 -7.05 -28.27 7.26
C GLY A 136 -6.84 -27.94 5.77
N GLY A 137 -7.68 -28.48 4.89
CA GLY A 137 -7.61 -28.26 3.44
C GLY A 137 -8.57 -27.15 2.98
N GLY A 138 -8.01 -26.15 2.29
CA GLY A 138 -8.74 -25.13 1.54
C GLY A 138 -9.05 -23.86 2.34
N ASN A 139 -8.47 -22.73 1.91
CA ASN A 139 -8.89 -21.39 2.33
C ASN A 139 -10.06 -20.97 1.44
N ALA A 140 -11.24 -20.75 2.02
CA ALA A 140 -12.42 -20.41 1.23
C ALA A 140 -12.92 -18.97 1.44
N TRP A 141 -12.57 -18.35 2.56
CA TRP A 141 -12.73 -16.91 2.80
C TRP A 141 -11.65 -16.43 3.77
N GLN A 142 -11.09 -15.24 3.56
CA GLN A 142 -10.10 -14.65 4.45
C GLN A 142 -10.19 -13.12 4.50
N SER A 143 -9.96 -12.52 5.65
CA SER A 143 -10.05 -11.06 5.86
C SER A 143 -9.00 -10.30 5.05
N PHE A 144 -7.85 -10.92 4.77
CA PHE A 144 -6.80 -10.35 3.91
C PHE A 144 -7.23 -10.11 2.46
N ASP A 145 -8.31 -10.77 2.00
CA ASP A 145 -8.89 -10.52 0.68
C ASP A 145 -9.90 -9.36 0.69
N HIS A 146 -10.25 -8.87 1.88
CA HIS A 146 -11.18 -7.78 2.12
C HIS A 146 -10.58 -6.74 3.09
N PRO A 147 -9.46 -6.09 2.71
CA PRO A 147 -8.78 -5.10 3.54
C PRO A 147 -9.66 -3.88 3.85
N THR A 148 -9.26 -3.12 4.88
CA THR A 148 -9.87 -1.81 5.20
C THR A 148 -8.91 -0.67 4.85
N ASP A 149 -8.36 0.04 5.83
CA ASP A 149 -7.44 1.17 5.62
C ASP A 149 -5.96 0.81 5.86
N THR A 150 -5.71 -0.37 6.43
CA THR A 150 -4.41 -0.76 6.97
C THR A 150 -3.83 -1.99 6.26
N LEU A 151 -2.63 -1.84 5.69
CA LEU A 151 -1.79 -2.92 5.16
C LEU A 151 -0.79 -3.35 6.24
N LEU A 152 -0.91 -4.60 6.71
CA LEU A 152 -0.02 -5.24 7.66
C LEU A 152 1.16 -5.94 6.98
N PRO A 153 2.24 -6.26 7.73
CA PRO A 153 3.31 -7.11 7.22
C PRO A 153 2.74 -8.43 6.71
N GLY A 154 3.09 -8.84 5.49
CA GLY A 154 2.56 -10.06 4.87
C GLY A 154 1.22 -9.90 4.13
N MET A 155 0.52 -8.78 4.25
CA MET A 155 -0.62 -8.49 3.37
C MET A 155 -0.16 -8.06 1.98
N LYS A 156 -1.00 -8.26 0.97
CA LYS A 156 -0.73 -7.84 -0.41
C LYS A 156 -1.68 -6.72 -0.84
N LEU A 157 -1.11 -5.60 -1.28
CA LEU A 157 -1.80 -4.67 -2.17
C LEU A 157 -1.74 -5.27 -3.57
N TRP A 158 -2.85 -5.80 -4.07
CA TRP A 158 -2.84 -6.84 -5.10
C TRP A 158 -3.85 -6.60 -6.20
N VAL A 159 -3.54 -7.07 -7.41
CA VAL A 159 -4.36 -7.02 -8.60
C VAL A 159 -4.35 -8.38 -9.30
N ASP A 160 -5.53 -8.92 -9.56
CA ASP A 160 -5.76 -9.99 -10.51
C ASP A 160 -5.76 -9.38 -11.92
N ARG A 161 -4.81 -9.74 -12.78
CA ARG A 161 -4.80 -9.23 -14.15
C ARG A 161 -5.84 -9.91 -15.03
N ARG A 162 -6.29 -11.11 -14.67
CA ARG A 162 -7.24 -11.90 -15.45
C ARG A 162 -8.67 -11.43 -15.24
N THR A 163 -9.01 -11.06 -14.00
CA THR A 163 -10.36 -10.63 -13.62
C THR A 163 -10.49 -9.13 -13.41
N GLY A 164 -9.37 -8.41 -13.20
CA GLY A 164 -9.36 -7.01 -12.79
C GLY A 164 -9.73 -6.81 -11.32
N PHE A 165 -9.91 -7.89 -10.54
CA PHE A 165 -10.18 -7.78 -9.11
C PHE A 165 -8.98 -7.19 -8.37
N THR A 166 -9.22 -6.25 -7.45
CA THR A 166 -8.16 -5.55 -6.73
C THR A 166 -8.40 -5.58 -5.22
N ARG A 167 -7.30 -5.63 -4.46
CA ARG A 167 -7.28 -5.51 -3.00
C ARG A 167 -6.69 -4.16 -2.66
N ASN A 168 -7.56 -3.17 -2.53
CA ASN A 168 -7.21 -1.78 -2.28
C ASN A 168 -7.38 -1.44 -0.80
N PHE A 169 -6.65 -0.44 -0.32
CA PHE A 169 -6.79 0.06 1.05
C PHE A 169 -7.50 1.39 1.02
N THR A 170 -8.66 1.49 1.66
CA THR A 170 -9.48 2.69 1.67
C THR A 170 -9.65 3.21 3.10
N SER A 171 -9.27 4.46 3.28
CA SER A 171 -9.34 5.20 4.54
C SER A 171 -10.69 5.08 5.23
N TRP A 172 -10.68 5.27 6.55
CA TRP A 172 -11.89 5.60 7.30
C TRP A 172 -12.41 6.99 6.90
N LYS A 173 -13.71 7.25 7.09
CA LYS A 173 -14.28 8.60 6.90
C LYS A 173 -13.69 9.61 7.88
N SER A 174 -13.51 9.19 9.14
CA SER A 174 -12.89 9.98 10.20
C SER A 174 -12.43 9.08 11.34
N ASP A 175 -11.74 9.65 12.34
CA ASP A 175 -11.27 8.91 13.53
C ASP A 175 -12.42 8.24 14.32
N ASP A 176 -13.64 8.79 14.21
CA ASP A 176 -14.85 8.31 14.89
C ASP A 176 -15.78 7.48 13.96
N ASP A 177 -15.48 7.36 12.66
CA ASP A 177 -16.32 6.67 11.67
C ASP A 177 -15.47 5.80 10.73
N PRO A 178 -15.46 4.46 10.94
CA PRO A 178 -14.69 3.52 10.15
C PRO A 178 -15.28 3.22 8.78
N GLY A 179 -16.44 3.79 8.45
CA GLY A 179 -17.04 3.68 7.12
C GLY A 179 -16.07 4.05 6.01
N THR A 180 -16.39 3.61 4.78
CA THR A 180 -15.55 3.82 3.61
C THR A 180 -15.37 5.31 3.35
N GLY A 181 -14.12 5.78 3.52
CA GLY A 181 -13.70 7.15 3.30
C GLY A 181 -13.34 7.44 1.84
N ASP A 182 -12.82 8.65 1.60
CA ASP A 182 -12.60 9.16 0.24
C ASP A 182 -11.19 8.87 -0.31
N SER A 183 -10.24 8.49 0.56
CA SER A 183 -8.86 8.20 0.14
C SER A 183 -8.64 6.71 -0.06
N THR A 184 -8.11 6.31 -1.21
CA THR A 184 -7.84 4.90 -1.56
C THR A 184 -6.43 4.74 -2.13
N LEU A 185 -5.70 3.76 -1.60
CA LEU A 185 -4.43 3.28 -2.13
C LEU A 185 -4.69 2.02 -2.96
N PHE A 186 -4.22 2.01 -4.19
CA PHE A 186 -4.25 0.85 -5.08
C PHE A 186 -2.92 0.67 -5.81
N LEU A 187 -2.69 -0.54 -6.33
CA LEU A 187 -1.54 -0.80 -7.20
C LEU A 187 -1.98 -0.62 -8.65
N ASN A 188 -1.30 0.26 -9.39
CA ASN A 188 -1.39 0.29 -10.85
C ASN A 188 -0.35 -0.68 -11.42
N PRO A 189 -0.77 -1.74 -12.13
CA PRO A 189 0.15 -2.72 -12.67
C PRO A 189 0.53 -2.42 -14.13
N ASN A 190 0.01 -1.35 -14.75
CA ASN A 190 0.31 -0.99 -16.12
C ASN A 190 1.75 -0.45 -16.26
N GLY A 191 2.47 -0.93 -17.27
CA GLY A 191 3.90 -0.63 -17.42
C GLY A 191 4.71 -1.27 -16.30
N VAL A 192 5.33 -0.45 -15.46
CA VAL A 192 6.01 -0.90 -14.24
C VAL A 192 5.13 -0.63 -13.02
N PRO A 193 4.98 -1.56 -12.07
CA PRO A 193 4.08 -1.37 -10.94
C PRO A 193 4.34 -0.08 -10.14
N GLN A 194 3.26 0.65 -9.85
CA GLN A 194 3.25 1.88 -9.04
C GLN A 194 2.14 1.80 -8.00
N MET A 195 2.40 2.23 -6.77
CA MET A 195 1.34 2.49 -5.81
C MET A 195 0.77 3.88 -6.07
N ILE A 196 -0.55 3.98 -6.20
CA ILE A 196 -1.26 5.23 -6.44
C ILE A 196 -2.21 5.48 -5.28
N LEU A 197 -2.11 6.69 -4.72
CA LEU A 197 -3.07 7.21 -3.76
C LEU A 197 -4.01 8.18 -4.48
N VAL A 198 -5.31 7.93 -4.36
CA VAL A 198 -6.37 8.82 -4.84
C VAL A 198 -7.19 9.35 -3.68
N GLN A 199 -7.75 10.54 -3.85
CA GLN A 199 -8.82 11.10 -3.04
C GLN A 199 -9.99 11.42 -3.96
N GLY A 200 -11.11 10.70 -3.80
CA GLY A 200 -12.18 10.66 -4.78
C GLY A 200 -11.64 10.21 -6.15
N SER A 201 -11.83 11.02 -7.17
CA SER A 201 -11.29 10.78 -8.52
C SER A 201 -9.90 11.38 -8.75
N LYS A 202 -9.37 12.17 -7.81
CA LYS A 202 -8.10 12.87 -7.98
C LYS A 202 -6.93 11.99 -7.53
N ARG A 203 -5.96 11.75 -8.41
CA ARG A 203 -4.66 11.20 -8.02
C ARG A 203 -3.92 12.24 -7.18
N VAL A 204 -3.57 11.90 -5.94
CA VAL A 204 -2.90 12.80 -5.01
C VAL A 204 -1.41 12.50 -4.90
N TRP A 205 -1.03 11.22 -5.05
CA TRP A 205 0.37 10.79 -4.93
C TRP A 205 0.61 9.50 -5.71
N SER A 206 1.85 9.31 -6.15
CA SER A 206 2.36 8.08 -6.75
C SER A 206 3.72 7.75 -6.15
N SER A 207 3.96 6.47 -5.84
CA SER A 207 5.26 5.98 -5.38
C SER A 207 6.37 6.15 -6.41
N GLY A 208 6.02 6.40 -7.68
CA GLY A 208 6.94 6.14 -8.78
C GLY A 208 7.10 4.65 -9.04
N LEU A 209 7.95 4.31 -10.00
CA LEU A 209 8.13 2.96 -10.53
C LEU A 209 8.91 2.08 -9.56
N TRP A 210 8.56 0.80 -9.46
CA TRP A 210 9.43 -0.18 -8.82
C TRP A 210 10.69 -0.44 -9.66
N VAL A 211 11.85 0.01 -9.19
CA VAL A 211 13.14 -0.11 -9.90
C VAL A 211 13.98 -1.32 -9.47
N GLY A 212 13.31 -2.33 -8.89
CA GLY A 212 13.92 -3.60 -8.46
C GLY A 212 14.37 -3.64 -7.01
N LYS A 213 14.84 -2.51 -6.48
CA LYS A 213 15.28 -2.37 -5.07
C LYS A 213 14.42 -1.39 -4.26
N GLU A 214 13.89 -0.37 -4.94
CA GLU A 214 13.15 0.73 -4.34
C GLU A 214 12.11 1.28 -5.31
N PHE A 215 11.26 2.18 -4.83
CA PHE A 215 10.34 2.93 -5.68
C PHE A 215 11.01 4.25 -6.08
N SER A 216 10.94 4.64 -7.36
CA SER A 216 11.65 5.82 -7.88
C SER A 216 11.24 7.13 -7.22
N GLY A 217 10.05 7.20 -6.61
CA GLY A 217 9.52 8.36 -5.90
C GLY A 217 9.63 8.30 -4.37
N ILE A 218 10.36 7.33 -3.81
CA ILE A 218 10.57 7.17 -2.36
C ILE A 218 12.08 7.10 -2.10
N PRO A 219 12.77 8.24 -1.91
CA PRO A 219 14.23 8.29 -1.80
C PRO A 219 14.78 7.86 -0.43
N GLU A 220 13.92 7.58 0.56
CA GLU A 220 14.33 7.31 1.95
C GLU A 220 14.95 5.92 2.11
N LYS A 221 16.27 5.82 1.88
CA LYS A 221 17.09 4.58 2.01
C LYS A 221 16.82 3.77 3.28
N ARG A 222 16.65 4.45 4.43
CA ARG A 222 16.40 3.77 5.73
C ARG A 222 15.15 2.88 5.70
N SER A 223 14.12 3.28 4.95
CA SER A 223 12.92 2.45 4.76
C SER A 223 13.25 1.11 4.10
N TYR A 224 14.24 1.07 3.21
CA TYR A 224 14.69 -0.14 2.50
C TYR A 224 15.69 -0.98 3.30
N GLU A 225 16.28 -0.41 4.36
CA GLU A 225 17.14 -1.11 5.30
C GLU A 225 16.36 -1.83 6.40
N ASP A 226 15.26 -1.24 6.90
CA ASP A 226 14.49 -1.78 8.03
C ASP A 226 13.42 -2.82 7.62
N PHE A 227 12.98 -2.76 6.35
CA PHE A 227 11.90 -3.58 5.81
C PHE A 227 12.39 -4.44 4.63
N ASN A 228 11.66 -5.51 4.34
CA ASN A 228 11.75 -6.21 3.06
C ASN A 228 10.52 -5.86 2.24
N PHE A 229 10.73 -5.53 0.98
CA PHE A 229 9.65 -5.25 0.03
C PHE A 229 9.67 -6.29 -1.07
N SER A 230 8.49 -6.74 -1.47
CA SER A 230 8.31 -7.62 -2.62
C SER A 230 7.30 -6.97 -3.56
N VAL A 231 7.73 -6.77 -4.80
CA VAL A 231 6.86 -6.32 -5.88
C VAL A 231 6.95 -7.35 -7.00
N ILE A 232 5.85 -8.07 -7.20
CA ILE A 232 5.71 -9.05 -8.27
C ILE A 232 4.73 -8.50 -9.30
N SER A 233 5.04 -8.73 -10.57
CA SER A 233 4.16 -8.43 -11.68
C SER A 233 4.44 -9.42 -12.80
N ASN A 234 3.51 -10.34 -13.00
CA ASN A 234 3.50 -11.31 -14.10
C ASN A 234 2.16 -11.21 -14.85
N ASP A 235 1.87 -12.15 -15.75
CA ASP A 235 0.67 -12.13 -16.59
C ASP A 235 -0.62 -12.43 -15.81
N ASP A 236 -0.54 -13.11 -14.67
CA ASP A 236 -1.70 -13.50 -13.86
C ASP A 236 -1.98 -12.48 -12.75
N GLU A 237 -0.96 -12.02 -12.03
CA GLU A 237 -1.09 -11.15 -10.87
C GLU A 237 -0.01 -10.07 -10.78
N ALA A 238 -0.35 -8.98 -10.09
CA ALA A 238 0.62 -8.00 -9.64
C ALA A 238 0.34 -7.63 -8.18
N TYR A 239 1.40 -7.50 -7.36
CA TYR A 239 1.23 -7.06 -5.99
C TYR A 239 2.45 -6.34 -5.41
N TYR A 240 2.18 -5.52 -4.40
CA TYR A 240 3.14 -5.01 -3.44
C TYR A 240 2.87 -5.65 -2.07
N GLN A 241 3.94 -6.05 -1.40
CA GLN A 241 3.93 -6.57 -0.04
C GLN A 241 5.17 -6.07 0.69
N PHE A 242 5.06 -5.93 2.02
CA PHE A 242 6.22 -5.71 2.87
C PHE A 242 6.25 -6.67 4.06
N THR A 243 7.43 -6.93 4.59
CA THR A 243 7.65 -7.59 5.88
C THR A 243 8.68 -6.82 6.70
N THR A 244 8.72 -7.06 8.00
CA THR A 244 9.75 -6.51 8.89
C THR A 244 10.95 -7.45 8.93
N ARG A 245 12.17 -6.92 8.93
CA ARG A 245 13.38 -7.76 9.07
C ARG A 245 13.52 -8.28 10.51
N ASP A 246 13.23 -7.43 11.48
CA ASP A 246 13.05 -7.81 12.88
C ASP A 246 11.57 -8.05 13.16
N LYS A 247 11.21 -9.29 13.52
CA LYS A 247 9.84 -9.69 13.82
C LYS A 247 9.27 -9.02 15.08
N THR A 248 10.11 -8.45 15.94
CA THR A 248 9.68 -7.71 17.13
C THR A 248 9.19 -6.30 16.80
N VAL A 249 9.56 -5.77 15.63
CA VAL A 249 9.13 -4.46 15.16
C VAL A 249 7.69 -4.55 14.64
N LEU A 250 6.78 -3.87 15.32
CA LEU A 250 5.41 -3.71 14.82
C LEU A 250 5.34 -2.50 13.91
N SER A 251 4.90 -2.74 12.66
CA SER A 251 4.76 -1.72 11.64
C SER A 251 3.50 -1.95 10.82
N ARG A 252 2.89 -0.86 10.35
CA ARG A 252 1.72 -0.90 9.47
C ARG A 252 1.73 0.29 8.51
N LEU A 253 1.14 0.11 7.34
CA LEU A 253 0.92 1.17 6.37
C LEU A 253 -0.57 1.50 6.33
N VAL A 254 -0.93 2.78 6.47
CA VAL A 254 -2.31 3.20 6.75
C VAL A 254 -2.71 4.32 5.81
N VAL A 255 -3.87 4.19 5.20
CA VAL A 255 -4.48 5.24 4.37
C VAL A 255 -5.33 6.13 5.26
N GLN A 256 -4.88 7.36 5.48
CA GLN A 256 -5.58 8.35 6.29
C GLN A 256 -6.69 9.04 5.48
N SER A 257 -7.74 9.50 6.17
CA SER A 257 -8.91 10.17 5.57
C SER A 257 -8.59 11.42 4.74
N LYS A 258 -7.47 12.11 5.05
CA LYS A 258 -7.02 13.35 4.42
C LYS A 258 -6.09 13.15 3.22
N GLY A 259 -6.15 12.01 2.54
CA GLY A 259 -5.31 11.76 1.35
C GLY A 259 -3.84 11.60 1.68
N MET A 260 -3.52 11.00 2.84
CA MET A 260 -2.15 10.71 3.25
C MET A 260 -1.96 9.23 3.49
N LEU A 261 -0.87 8.69 2.96
CA LEU A 261 -0.36 7.37 3.29
C LEU A 261 0.65 7.51 4.44
N GLN A 262 0.55 6.70 5.48
CA GLN A 262 1.47 6.73 6.61
C GLN A 262 2.00 5.35 6.96
N ARG A 263 3.31 5.20 7.07
CA ARG A 263 3.95 4.07 7.73
C ARG A 263 4.15 4.41 9.20
N LEU A 264 3.55 3.62 10.06
CA LEU A 264 3.61 3.79 11.51
C LEU A 264 4.43 2.64 12.11
N ILE A 265 5.31 2.97 13.06
CA ILE A 265 6.08 2.00 13.86
C ILE A 265 5.72 2.18 15.33
N TRP A 266 5.49 1.07 16.03
CA TRP A 266 5.19 1.11 17.46
C TRP A 266 6.46 1.29 18.28
N ILE A 267 6.53 2.35 19.10
CA ILE A 267 7.63 2.56 20.03
C ILE A 267 7.18 2.12 21.42
N LYS A 268 7.62 0.92 21.83
CA LYS A 268 7.18 0.25 23.06
C LYS A 268 7.43 1.11 24.31
N GLU A 269 8.59 1.76 24.38
CA GLU A 269 9.02 2.58 25.52
C GLU A 269 8.15 3.83 25.69
N LYS A 270 7.59 4.34 24.59
CA LYS A 270 6.72 5.53 24.58
C LYS A 270 5.24 5.18 24.59
N GLY A 271 4.88 3.92 24.33
CA GLY A 271 3.49 3.50 24.19
C GLY A 271 2.75 4.25 23.08
N THR A 272 3.42 4.56 21.96
CA THR A 272 2.82 5.32 20.85
C THR A 272 3.25 4.81 19.48
N TRP A 273 2.37 4.99 18.49
CA TRP A 273 2.71 4.89 17.08
C TRP A 273 3.49 6.14 16.67
N ASN A 274 4.68 5.94 16.11
CA ASN A 274 5.49 7.00 15.52
C ASN A 274 5.35 6.98 14.00
N VAL A 275 5.18 8.16 13.40
CA VAL A 275 5.19 8.31 11.93
C VAL A 275 6.62 8.12 11.45
N TYR A 276 6.88 6.98 10.81
CA TYR A 276 8.18 6.65 10.25
C TYR A 276 8.33 7.21 8.83
N TYR A 277 7.27 7.11 8.04
CA TYR A 277 7.19 7.67 6.69
C TYR A 277 5.76 8.13 6.44
N PHE A 278 5.59 9.17 5.63
CA PHE A 278 4.29 9.57 5.12
C PHE A 278 4.42 10.15 3.71
N ALA A 279 3.32 10.12 2.95
CA ALA A 279 3.24 10.74 1.64
C ALA A 279 1.81 11.22 1.36
N PRO A 280 1.63 12.32 0.59
CA PRO A 280 2.67 13.25 0.12
C PRO A 280 3.27 14.08 1.28
N LYS A 281 4.55 14.47 1.20
CA LYS A 281 5.26 15.27 2.22
C LYS A 281 5.33 16.75 1.89
N GLU A 282 5.46 17.05 0.61
CA GLU A 282 5.71 18.40 0.09
C GLU A 282 5.01 18.60 -1.26
N PRO A 283 4.94 19.83 -1.80
CA PRO A 283 4.26 20.09 -3.06
C PRO A 283 4.72 19.23 -4.24
N CYS A 284 6.03 18.93 -4.34
CA CYS A 284 6.57 18.09 -5.41
C CYS A 284 6.13 16.60 -5.34
N ASP A 285 5.60 16.15 -4.20
CA ASP A 285 5.00 14.81 -4.10
C ASP A 285 3.56 14.76 -4.63
N ALA A 286 2.92 15.92 -4.78
CA ALA A 286 1.59 16.00 -5.37
C ALA A 286 1.67 15.55 -6.83
N PHE A 287 0.85 14.56 -7.18
CA PHE A 287 0.87 13.97 -8.51
C PHE A 287 0.72 15.05 -9.60
N GLY A 288 1.71 15.14 -10.49
CA GLY A 288 1.68 16.05 -11.63
C GLY A 288 1.75 17.54 -11.29
N HIS A 289 2.38 17.92 -10.16
CA HIS A 289 2.45 19.30 -9.67
C HIS A 289 2.88 20.35 -10.73
N CYS A 290 3.83 20.01 -11.61
CA CYS A 290 4.38 20.91 -12.62
C CYS A 290 3.80 20.70 -14.03
N GLY A 291 2.72 19.90 -14.16
CA GLY A 291 2.11 19.57 -15.45
C GLY A 291 3.00 18.70 -16.35
N ILE A 292 2.61 18.57 -17.62
CA ILE A 292 3.36 17.76 -18.60
C ILE A 292 4.70 18.43 -18.96
N PHE A 293 5.76 17.64 -19.12
CA PHE A 293 7.12 18.12 -19.41
C PHE A 293 7.68 19.20 -18.47
N GLY A 294 6.99 19.46 -17.35
CA GLY A 294 7.51 20.26 -16.24
C GLY A 294 8.21 19.35 -15.24
N ILE A 295 9.19 19.90 -14.53
CA ILE A 295 9.97 19.21 -13.51
C ILE A 295 9.89 19.98 -12.20
N CYS A 296 9.62 19.25 -11.11
CA CYS A 296 9.57 19.82 -9.76
C CYS A 296 10.90 19.67 -9.06
N ASP A 297 11.44 20.78 -8.55
CA ASP A 297 12.59 20.81 -7.65
C ASP A 297 12.20 21.56 -6.38
N PRO A 298 12.10 20.89 -5.21
CA PRO A 298 11.69 21.53 -3.97
C PRO A 298 12.68 22.59 -3.48
N ASN A 299 13.92 22.60 -3.98
CA ASN A 299 14.97 23.53 -3.59
C ASN A 299 15.04 24.78 -4.47
N GLU A 300 14.30 24.82 -5.57
CA GLU A 300 14.26 25.95 -6.50
C GLU A 300 13.09 26.91 -6.23
N SER A 301 13.24 28.16 -6.69
CA SER A 301 12.18 29.17 -6.63
C SER A 301 12.07 29.93 -7.96
N PRO A 302 11.04 29.66 -8.79
CA PRO A 302 9.88 28.79 -8.55
C PRO A 302 10.20 27.29 -8.53
N THR A 303 9.40 26.52 -7.79
CA THR A 303 9.56 25.06 -7.60
C THR A 303 9.38 24.25 -8.89
N CYS A 304 8.66 24.79 -9.87
CA CYS A 304 8.46 24.17 -11.17
C CYS A 304 9.22 24.91 -12.26
N SER A 305 9.95 24.14 -13.07
CA SER A 305 10.59 24.60 -14.29
C SER A 305 10.21 23.71 -15.47
N CYS A 306 10.39 24.19 -16.70
CA CYS A 306 10.29 23.33 -17.87
C CYS A 306 11.62 22.58 -18.05
N LEU A 307 11.54 21.33 -18.53
CA LEU A 307 12.72 20.57 -18.95
C LEU A 307 13.58 21.39 -19.94
N GLN A 308 14.89 21.13 -19.98
CA GLN A 308 15.78 21.76 -20.97
C GLN A 308 15.24 21.53 -22.39
N GLY A 309 15.21 22.58 -23.22
CA GLY A 309 14.63 22.53 -24.57
C GLY A 309 13.09 22.65 -24.60
N PHE A 310 12.44 22.89 -23.47
CA PHE A 310 11.01 23.15 -23.36
C PHE A 310 10.71 24.59 -22.89
N GLU A 311 9.48 25.03 -23.14
CA GLU A 311 8.95 26.33 -22.72
C GLU A 311 7.51 26.18 -22.21
N PRO A 312 7.01 27.10 -21.36
CA PRO A 312 5.64 27.05 -20.87
C PRO A 312 4.62 27.06 -22.00
N ARG A 313 3.54 26.28 -21.87
CA ARG A 313 2.46 26.31 -22.87
C ARG A 313 1.68 27.62 -22.83
N LEU A 314 1.46 28.15 -21.63
CA LEU A 314 0.82 29.44 -21.37
C LEU A 314 1.70 30.26 -20.43
N GLN A 315 2.43 31.24 -20.99
CA GLN A 315 3.39 32.05 -20.22
C GLN A 315 2.71 32.87 -19.10
N ASP A 316 1.49 33.36 -19.34
CA ASP A 316 0.75 34.16 -18.36
C ASP A 316 0.41 33.34 -17.10
N ASN A 317 -0.10 32.12 -17.26
CA ASN A 317 -0.36 31.19 -16.16
C ASN A 317 0.95 30.84 -15.43
N TRP A 318 2.01 30.56 -16.19
CA TRP A 318 3.32 30.21 -15.63
C TRP A 318 3.91 31.33 -14.76
N ASN A 319 3.78 32.59 -15.20
CA ASN A 319 4.21 33.77 -14.44
C ASN A 319 3.41 33.95 -13.14
N LEU A 320 2.16 33.49 -13.12
CA LEU A 320 1.28 33.45 -11.94
C LEU A 320 1.48 32.21 -11.06
N ARG A 321 2.45 31.35 -11.39
CA ARG A 321 2.73 30.08 -10.71
C ARG A 321 1.58 29.05 -10.82
N ASP A 322 0.81 29.15 -11.89
CA ASP A 322 -0.11 28.09 -12.32
C ASP A 322 0.60 27.25 -13.40
N TRP A 323 1.04 26.06 -13.00
CA TRP A 323 1.83 25.15 -13.84
C TRP A 323 0.99 24.03 -14.46
N ASN A 324 -0.34 24.05 -14.28
CA ASN A 324 -1.22 22.95 -14.70
C ASN A 324 -1.16 22.68 -16.21
N ASP A 325 -0.95 23.70 -17.03
CA ASP A 325 -0.80 23.55 -18.49
C ASP A 325 0.49 22.83 -18.89
N GLY A 326 1.50 22.83 -18.02
CA GLY A 326 2.83 22.29 -18.29
C GLY A 326 3.58 23.02 -19.40
N CYS A 327 4.47 22.28 -20.04
CA CYS A 327 5.42 22.79 -21.02
C CYS A 327 5.23 22.12 -22.39
N ARG A 328 5.85 22.72 -23.41
CA ARG A 328 5.95 22.17 -24.78
C ARG A 328 7.39 22.28 -25.26
N ARG A 329 7.74 21.47 -26.25
CA ARG A 329 9.05 21.56 -26.91
C ARG A 329 9.21 22.94 -27.58
N ARG A 330 10.39 23.55 -27.43
CA ARG A 330 10.75 24.76 -28.20
C ARG A 330 10.94 24.41 -29.66
N THR A 331 11.75 23.40 -29.92
CA THR A 331 12.00 22.87 -31.27
C THR A 331 11.40 21.47 -31.40
N PRO A 332 10.55 21.21 -32.42
CA PRO A 332 10.11 19.86 -32.74
C PRO A 332 11.30 18.93 -33.01
N VAL A 333 11.20 17.68 -32.58
CA VAL A 333 12.20 16.65 -32.93
C VAL A 333 12.18 16.41 -34.44
N ASP A 334 13.35 16.17 -35.01
CA ASP A 334 13.50 15.92 -36.44
C ASP A 334 13.03 14.50 -36.76
N CYS A 335 13.46 13.53 -35.95
CA CYS A 335 13.35 12.07 -36.13
C CYS A 335 13.90 11.55 -37.47
N LYS A 336 13.46 12.09 -38.60
CA LYS A 336 13.71 11.59 -39.96
C LYS A 336 15.19 11.59 -40.33
N ASN A 337 15.93 12.64 -39.97
CA ASN A 337 17.35 12.72 -40.30
C ASN A 337 18.27 12.23 -39.17
N ASN A 338 17.71 11.61 -38.11
CA ASN A 338 18.46 11.09 -36.95
C ASN A 338 19.43 12.13 -36.32
N THR A 339 19.01 13.40 -36.29
CA THR A 339 19.81 14.49 -35.69
C THR A 339 19.48 14.77 -34.23
N ASP A 340 18.40 14.16 -33.72
CA ASP A 340 17.99 14.27 -32.33
C ASP A 340 19.04 13.68 -31.37
N GLY A 341 19.01 14.14 -30.14
CA GLY A 341 19.82 13.59 -29.06
C GLY A 341 19.06 13.60 -27.75
N PHE A 342 19.79 13.46 -26.65
CA PHE A 342 19.21 13.35 -25.32
C PHE A 342 19.92 14.27 -24.34
N VAL A 343 19.14 14.82 -23.42
CA VAL A 343 19.66 15.49 -22.21
C VAL A 343 19.41 14.57 -21.01
N LEU A 344 20.40 14.50 -20.12
CA LEU A 344 20.28 13.78 -18.85
C LEU A 344 19.53 14.64 -17.83
N VAL A 345 18.50 14.06 -17.23
CA VAL A 345 17.89 14.53 -15.99
C VAL A 345 18.30 13.54 -14.90
N ALA A 346 19.31 13.92 -14.11
CA ALA A 346 19.82 13.10 -13.03
C ALA A 346 18.87 13.12 -11.81
N ASN A 347 18.96 12.09 -10.97
CA ASN A 347 18.26 12.01 -9.68
C ASN A 347 16.74 12.22 -9.77
N ALA A 348 16.13 11.80 -10.88
CA ALA A 348 14.71 12.00 -11.13
C ALA A 348 13.84 10.93 -10.47
N LYS A 349 12.67 11.35 -9.98
CA LYS A 349 11.50 10.46 -9.95
C LYS A 349 11.08 10.24 -11.39
N LEU A 350 11.20 9.00 -11.86
CA LEU A 350 10.82 8.62 -13.24
C LEU A 350 9.35 8.98 -13.53
N PRO A 351 9.03 9.39 -14.78
CA PRO A 351 7.68 9.77 -15.15
C PRO A 351 6.70 8.62 -14.99
N ASP A 352 5.42 8.97 -14.81
CA ASP A 352 4.33 8.00 -14.67
C ASP A 352 4.30 7.00 -15.84
N THR A 353 4.06 5.71 -15.55
CA THR A 353 3.94 4.66 -16.58
C THR A 353 2.49 4.23 -16.79
N SER A 354 1.50 4.97 -16.27
CA SER A 354 0.10 4.74 -16.64
C SER A 354 -0.19 5.13 -18.09
N VAL A 355 0.72 5.87 -18.73
CA VAL A 355 0.71 6.21 -20.16
C VAL A 355 1.37 5.12 -21.00
N GLU A 356 1.37 5.30 -22.33
CA GLU A 356 1.97 4.36 -23.26
C GLU A 356 3.50 4.29 -23.09
N VAL A 357 3.96 3.22 -22.44
CA VAL A 357 5.38 2.91 -22.28
C VAL A 357 5.73 1.58 -22.93
N VAL A 358 6.95 1.47 -23.42
CA VAL A 358 7.48 0.22 -24.00
C VAL A 358 8.66 -0.24 -23.15
N ILE A 359 8.64 -1.51 -22.76
CA ILE A 359 9.63 -2.10 -21.87
C ILE A 359 10.42 -3.15 -22.64
N TYR A 360 11.74 -3.00 -22.66
CA TYR A 360 12.66 -3.94 -23.30
C TYR A 360 13.71 -4.44 -22.31
N ASN A 361 14.26 -5.62 -22.60
CA ASN A 361 15.44 -6.15 -21.94
C ASN A 361 16.66 -5.90 -22.83
N MET A 362 17.30 -4.73 -22.66
CA MET A 362 18.40 -4.26 -23.50
C MET A 362 19.28 -3.27 -22.73
N GLY A 363 20.52 -3.08 -23.20
CA GLY A 363 21.48 -2.16 -22.60
C GLY A 363 21.19 -0.69 -22.89
N THR A 364 22.01 0.20 -22.33
CA THR A 364 21.86 1.65 -22.47
C THR A 364 21.93 2.13 -23.92
N ASP A 365 22.93 1.66 -24.67
CA ASP A 365 23.12 2.09 -26.06
C ASP A 365 22.00 1.59 -26.98
N GLU A 366 21.57 0.34 -26.79
CA GLU A 366 20.44 -0.24 -27.52
C GLU A 366 19.14 0.51 -27.21
N CYS A 367 18.90 0.84 -25.94
CA CYS A 367 17.73 1.61 -25.52
C CYS A 367 17.71 3.01 -26.14
N ARG A 368 18.88 3.66 -26.22
CA ARG A 368 19.07 4.95 -26.87
C ARG A 368 18.75 4.87 -28.36
N GLU A 369 19.28 3.87 -29.06
CA GLU A 369 19.02 3.66 -30.49
C GLU A 369 17.54 3.38 -30.76
N GLU A 370 16.90 2.56 -29.94
CA GLU A 370 15.51 2.19 -30.12
C GLU A 370 14.58 3.38 -29.90
N CYS A 371 14.89 4.22 -28.90
CA CYS A 371 14.19 5.49 -28.73
C CYS A 371 14.38 6.42 -29.94
N LEU A 372 15.59 6.53 -30.52
CA LEU A 372 15.83 7.37 -31.70
C LEU A 372 15.01 6.90 -32.92
N ARG A 373 14.92 5.58 -33.14
CA ARG A 373 14.13 4.97 -34.23
C ARG A 373 12.63 5.21 -34.08
N ASN A 374 12.14 5.25 -32.84
CA ASN A 374 10.74 5.50 -32.55
C ASN A 374 10.47 7.02 -32.45
N CYS A 375 9.88 7.63 -33.48
CA CYS A 375 9.58 9.07 -33.49
C CYS A 375 8.61 9.54 -32.38
N SER A 376 7.85 8.63 -31.77
CA SER A 376 6.98 8.94 -30.64
C SER A 376 7.70 8.92 -29.30
N CYS A 377 8.91 8.36 -29.24
CA CYS A 377 9.70 8.27 -28.01
C CYS A 377 10.13 9.67 -27.54
N ALA A 378 9.74 10.03 -26.34
CA ALA A 378 10.05 11.32 -25.72
C ALA A 378 11.19 11.22 -24.70
N ALA A 379 11.34 10.08 -24.03
CA ALA A 379 12.43 9.83 -23.10
C ALA A 379 12.67 8.33 -22.91
N TYR A 380 13.85 7.99 -22.40
CA TYR A 380 14.14 6.65 -21.93
C TYR A 380 14.90 6.66 -20.60
N THR A 381 14.86 5.53 -19.89
CA THR A 381 15.76 5.23 -18.78
C THR A 381 16.31 3.83 -18.97
N THR A 382 17.52 3.63 -18.47
CA THR A 382 18.16 2.32 -18.33
C THR A 382 18.51 2.12 -16.87
N ASP A 383 18.91 0.90 -16.49
CA ASP A 383 19.31 0.55 -15.13
C ASP A 383 18.18 0.42 -14.09
N VAL A 384 16.98 0.07 -14.55
CA VAL A 384 16.02 -0.58 -13.64
C VAL A 384 16.51 -2.00 -13.39
N SER A 385 17.25 -2.18 -12.29
CA SER A 385 17.78 -3.48 -11.88
C SER A 385 16.68 -4.53 -11.87
N ILE A 386 16.83 -5.57 -12.69
CA ILE A 386 15.99 -6.76 -12.60
C ILE A 386 16.63 -7.66 -11.55
N GLU A 387 15.83 -8.20 -10.62
CA GLU A 387 16.29 -9.31 -9.79
C GLU A 387 16.82 -10.43 -10.70
N GLY A 388 18.12 -10.69 -10.67
CA GLY A 388 18.77 -11.70 -11.52
C GLY A 388 19.81 -11.20 -12.52
N GLY A 389 20.10 -9.90 -12.59
CA GLY A 389 21.21 -9.35 -13.39
C GLY A 389 20.85 -9.14 -14.85
N GLY A 390 20.17 -8.03 -15.12
CA GLY A 390 19.83 -7.56 -16.47
C GLY A 390 19.47 -6.08 -16.46
N SER A 391 19.57 -5.42 -17.62
CA SER A 391 19.18 -4.03 -17.81
C SER A 391 17.77 -3.97 -18.37
N ARG A 392 16.87 -3.25 -17.68
CA ARG A 392 15.54 -2.92 -18.21
C ARG A 392 15.57 -1.53 -18.82
N CYS A 393 15.22 -1.45 -20.09
CA CYS A 393 14.98 -0.22 -20.83
C CYS A 393 13.49 0.12 -20.77
N ILE A 394 13.16 1.35 -20.38
CA ILE A 394 11.78 1.86 -20.43
C ILE A 394 11.77 3.07 -21.35
N LEU A 395 10.94 3.01 -22.38
CA LEU A 395 10.70 4.11 -23.31
C LEU A 395 9.33 4.74 -23.00
N TRP A 396 9.30 6.05 -22.86
CA TRP A 396 8.04 6.80 -22.79
C TRP A 396 7.67 7.32 -24.17
N ASN A 397 6.49 6.93 -24.65
CA ASN A 397 5.92 7.50 -25.86
C ASN A 397 5.01 8.68 -25.49
N GLY A 398 5.19 9.82 -26.16
CA GLY A 398 4.35 11.00 -25.98
C GLY A 398 4.77 11.92 -24.82
N VAL A 399 3.90 12.10 -23.83
CA VAL A 399 4.08 13.13 -22.80
C VAL A 399 4.69 12.56 -21.51
N LEU A 400 5.55 13.34 -20.87
CA LEU A 400 6.11 13.02 -19.55
C LEU A 400 5.30 13.76 -18.49
N THR A 401 4.94 13.09 -17.40
CA THR A 401 4.20 13.70 -16.28
C THR A 401 4.71 13.16 -14.95
N ASP A 402 4.39 13.88 -13.87
CA ASP A 402 4.74 13.51 -12.48
C ASP A 402 6.26 13.42 -12.23
N LEU A 403 7.02 14.32 -12.89
CA LEU A 403 8.46 14.44 -12.76
C LEU A 403 8.86 15.35 -11.59
N ARG A 404 9.85 14.89 -10.83
CA ARG A 404 10.58 15.69 -9.84
C ARG A 404 12.03 15.24 -9.73
N VAL A 405 12.87 16.04 -9.10
CA VAL A 405 14.24 15.67 -8.72
C VAL A 405 14.39 15.51 -7.21
N PHE A 406 15.47 14.84 -6.82
CA PHE A 406 15.91 14.68 -5.44
C PHE A 406 17.37 15.11 -5.31
N ASP A 407 17.75 15.69 -4.17
CA ASP A 407 19.16 15.99 -3.88
C ASP A 407 20.03 14.73 -3.81
N ASN A 408 19.44 13.63 -3.35
CA ASN A 408 20.10 12.34 -3.18
C ASN A 408 19.12 11.21 -3.55
N GLY A 409 19.58 10.25 -4.34
CA GLY A 409 18.75 9.15 -4.84
C GLY A 409 18.16 9.45 -6.21
N GLY A 410 16.98 8.92 -6.52
CA GLY A 410 16.38 9.06 -7.85
C GLY A 410 17.10 8.24 -8.92
N GLN A 411 16.70 8.42 -10.18
CA GLN A 411 17.18 7.66 -11.34
C GLN A 411 17.49 8.60 -12.50
N ASP A 412 18.34 8.14 -13.43
CA ASP A 412 18.70 8.90 -14.62
C ASP A 412 17.62 8.78 -15.69
N LEU A 413 17.11 9.92 -16.17
CA LEU A 413 16.17 9.97 -17.28
C LEU A 413 16.77 10.72 -18.47
N PHE A 414 16.78 10.10 -19.64
CA PHE A 414 17.29 10.69 -20.87
C PHE A 414 16.13 11.24 -21.70
N VAL A 415 15.98 12.56 -21.74
CA VAL A 415 14.89 13.24 -22.45
C VAL A 415 15.34 13.58 -23.87
N ARG A 416 14.57 13.13 -24.87
CA ARG A 416 14.88 13.37 -26.29
C ARG A 416 14.70 14.85 -26.63
N LEU A 417 15.64 15.45 -27.36
CA LEU A 417 15.59 16.83 -27.83
C LEU A 417 16.07 16.94 -29.28
N ALA A 418 15.61 17.99 -29.96
CA ALA A 418 16.16 18.37 -31.26
C ALA A 418 17.60 18.87 -31.11
N ARG A 419 18.42 18.72 -32.15
CA ARG A 419 19.85 19.10 -32.11
C ARG A 419 20.10 20.54 -31.65
N ALA A 420 19.22 21.47 -32.03
CA ALA A 420 19.33 22.89 -31.69
C ALA A 420 19.24 23.17 -30.18
N ASP A 421 18.51 22.31 -29.44
CA ASP A 421 18.26 22.53 -28.02
C ASP A 421 19.29 21.82 -27.10
N LEU A 422 20.13 20.94 -27.67
CA LEU A 422 21.19 20.23 -26.94
C LEU A 422 22.37 21.14 -26.55
N CYS A 423 22.65 22.18 -27.35
CA CYS A 423 23.87 23.00 -27.23
C CYS A 423 23.68 24.28 -26.40
N THR A 424 22.62 24.38 -25.60
CA THR A 424 22.29 25.61 -24.86
C THR A 424 22.88 25.68 -23.44
N SER A 425 23.56 24.62 -22.95
CA SER A 425 24.46 24.74 -21.81
C SER A 425 25.87 25.05 -22.33
N GLY A 426 26.38 26.23 -21.98
CA GLY A 426 27.73 26.69 -22.30
C GLY A 426 28.83 25.96 -21.54
N GLU A 427 28.79 24.63 -21.48
CA GLU A 427 29.89 23.79 -21.03
C GLU A 427 30.22 22.74 -22.09
N THR A 428 31.28 23.04 -22.83
CA THR A 428 32.02 22.10 -23.65
C THR A 428 32.49 20.92 -22.80
N TYR A 429 31.89 19.75 -23.02
CA TYR A 429 32.59 18.47 -22.88
C TYR A 429 32.47 17.68 -24.19
N PHE A 430 33.49 17.87 -25.02
CA PHE A 430 34.08 16.86 -25.91
C PHE A 430 34.44 15.60 -25.07
N GLN A 431 34.49 14.36 -25.54
CA GLN A 431 34.61 13.74 -26.87
C GLN A 431 34.24 12.23 -26.75
N PRO A 432 34.13 11.50 -27.88
CA PRO A 432 33.64 10.12 -27.96
C PRO A 432 34.69 9.08 -27.55
N VAL A 433 34.21 7.91 -27.10
CA VAL A 433 34.91 6.62 -27.25
C VAL A 433 33.93 5.65 -27.91
#